data_AF-A0A0D6JSU8-F1
#
_entry.id   AF-A0A0D6JSU8-F1
#
_cell.length_a   1.000
_cell.length_b   1.000
_cell.length_c   1.000
_cell.angle_alpha   90.00
_cell.angle_beta   90.00
_cell.angle_gamma   90.00
#
_symmetry.space_group_name_H-M   'P 1'
#
loop_
_entity.id
_entity.type
_entity.pdbx_description
1 polymer ?
#
loop_
_entity_poly.entity_id
_entity_poly.type
_entity_poly.pdbx_seq_one_letter_code
_entity_poly.pdbx_strand_id
1 'polypeptide(L)'
;MSIEGSRIGRKNVGMNDDNVLVELPTRDDMWDEQFSRRELAIEISLWDDDAPPPNAGILTTEVDDKIDSWSDTVKYEPSSQDQPGVDTATQSESTNQQSGAREQDDSSSSSTQSEPTYQDTDGDGITDSDERSLGTDPRSEDTDGDGLTDNREQSGPTDPTMSDSDGDGLSDGSEVNSHGTNPTSADSDGDGLTDSAEVSGPTNPTMSDTDGDGLSDGDEQSHGSDPVMADSDTDGLTDGREVSLGTDPTNMDSDGDGLSDGDEVNDIGTDPTAVDTDGDGLEDHAEVTIHNTDPTQEDTDRDGLVDTREVSDTGTNPLQVDTDGDGYEDAEEVDLGTDPTAPTGVTDYWLSRLLNAIGA
;
A
#
# COMPACT_ATOMS: atom_id res chain seq x y z
N MET A 1 -29.11 35.27 -8.29
CA MET A 1 -29.71 33.95 -8.53
C MET A 1 -30.21 33.46 -7.20
N SER A 2 -31.53 33.39 -7.06
CA SER A 2 -32.21 32.73 -5.94
C SER A 2 -32.03 31.22 -6.11
N ILE A 3 -31.79 30.49 -5.03
CA ILE A 3 -32.04 29.06 -5.01
C ILE A 3 -32.94 28.78 -3.81
N GLU A 4 -34.03 28.09 -4.15
CA GLU A 4 -35.22 27.83 -3.36
C GLU A 4 -34.95 26.81 -2.25
N GLY A 5 -35.61 27.01 -1.11
CA GLY A 5 -35.74 25.98 -0.10
C GLY A 5 -36.80 24.95 -0.50
N SER A 6 -36.54 23.68 -0.19
CA SER A 6 -37.58 22.66 -0.12
C SER A 6 -37.63 22.06 1.28
N ARG A 7 -38.86 21.96 1.77
CA ARG A 7 -39.29 21.59 3.11
C ARG A 7 -39.10 20.10 3.35
N ILE A 8 -38.65 19.71 4.54
CA ILE A 8 -38.92 18.38 5.11
C ILE A 8 -39.83 18.57 6.33
N GLY A 9 -40.92 17.80 6.33
CA GLY A 9 -42.08 17.98 7.17
C GLY A 9 -41.83 17.68 8.65
N ARG A 10 -42.39 18.53 9.51
CA ARG A 10 -42.55 18.27 10.94
C ARG A 10 -43.64 17.22 11.12
N LYS A 11 -43.32 16.08 11.75
CA LYS A 11 -44.29 15.27 12.48
C LYS A 11 -44.14 15.59 13.96
N ASN A 12 -45.11 16.31 14.51
CA ASN A 12 -45.32 16.36 15.95
C ASN A 12 -45.86 14.99 16.40
N VAL A 13 -45.19 14.34 17.34
CA VAL A 13 -45.83 13.39 18.25
C VAL A 13 -45.47 13.84 19.66
N GLY A 14 -46.52 14.05 20.46
CA GLY A 14 -46.42 14.55 21.83
C GLY A 14 -45.85 13.50 22.78
N MET A 15 -45.21 14.04 23.82
CA MET A 15 -44.65 13.34 24.97
C MET A 15 -45.66 12.43 25.67
N ASN A 16 -45.17 11.28 26.14
CA ASN A 16 -45.44 10.75 27.48
C ASN A 16 -44.23 9.88 27.89
N ASP A 17 -43.56 10.38 28.93
CA ASP A 17 -42.64 9.82 29.94
C ASP A 17 -42.07 8.39 29.76
N ASP A 18 -40.74 8.33 29.92
CA ASP A 18 -39.86 7.17 30.17
C ASP A 18 -39.46 6.25 28.98
N ASN A 19 -38.55 6.75 28.13
CA ASN A 19 -37.36 6.02 27.63
C ASN A 19 -36.57 6.90 26.64
N VAL A 20 -35.27 7.13 26.91
CA VAL A 20 -34.36 7.79 25.96
C VAL A 20 -33.78 6.71 25.05
N LEU A 21 -34.27 6.63 23.81
CA LEU A 21 -33.55 5.95 22.73
C LEU A 21 -32.52 6.94 22.17
N VAL A 22 -31.24 6.61 22.32
CA VAL A 22 -30.17 7.26 21.56
C VAL A 22 -30.00 6.44 20.28
N GLU A 23 -30.43 6.99 19.15
CA GLU A 23 -30.06 6.43 17.85
C GLU A 23 -28.56 6.68 17.63
N LEU A 24 -27.79 5.60 17.46
CA LEU A 24 -26.40 5.69 17.00
C LEU A 24 -26.41 6.09 15.51
N PRO A 25 -25.50 6.98 15.05
CA PRO A 25 -25.40 7.30 13.64
C PRO A 25 -25.00 6.05 12.84
N THR A 26 -25.65 5.81 11.70
CA THR A 26 -25.25 4.79 10.73
C THR A 26 -23.97 5.22 10.01
N ARG A 27 -23.12 4.24 9.68
CA ARG A 27 -21.79 4.37 9.06
C ARG A 27 -21.85 4.81 7.57
N ASP A 28 -22.66 5.82 7.27
CA ASP A 28 -22.73 6.47 5.95
C ASP A 28 -22.51 8.00 6.02
N ASP A 29 -22.32 8.58 7.21
CA ASP A 29 -22.19 10.04 7.42
C ASP A 29 -20.80 10.50 7.89
N MET A 30 -19.73 9.69 7.72
CA MET A 30 -18.38 10.06 8.18
C MET A 30 -17.30 9.83 7.12
N TRP A 31 -17.36 10.59 6.04
CA TRP A 31 -16.18 10.94 5.25
C TRP A 31 -16.12 12.45 5.09
N ASP A 32 -15.49 13.10 6.07
CA ASP A 32 -14.89 14.42 5.84
C ASP A 32 -13.58 14.45 6.64
N GLU A 33 -12.49 14.64 5.91
CA GLU A 33 -11.12 14.66 6.42
C GLU A 33 -10.93 15.76 7.45
N GLN A 34 -9.98 15.52 8.36
CA GLN A 34 -9.55 16.35 9.49
C GLN A 34 -10.38 16.17 10.77
N PHE A 35 -9.96 15.24 11.64
CA PHE A 35 -9.73 15.58 13.06
C PHE A 35 -8.85 14.52 13.72
N SER A 36 -7.71 14.96 14.23
CA SER A 36 -6.85 14.18 15.12
C SER A 36 -7.63 13.63 16.31
N ARG A 37 -7.31 12.37 16.65
CA ARG A 37 -7.54 11.66 17.92
C ARG A 37 -8.15 12.52 19.03
N ARG A 38 -9.41 12.26 19.37
CA ARG A 38 -9.97 12.57 20.69
C ARG A 38 -10.24 11.26 21.40
N GLU A 39 -9.53 11.07 22.51
CA GLU A 39 -9.80 10.03 23.50
C GLU A 39 -11.26 10.14 23.97
N LEU A 40 -12.04 9.08 23.73
CA LEU A 40 -13.33 8.89 24.38
C LEU A 40 -13.06 8.21 25.73
N ALA A 41 -12.85 9.01 26.77
CA ALA A 41 -12.94 8.53 28.14
C ALA A 41 -14.42 8.32 28.50
N ILE A 42 -14.85 7.07 28.61
CA ILE A 42 -16.16 6.69 29.14
C ILE A 42 -16.07 6.75 30.67
N GLU A 43 -16.62 7.80 31.29
CA GLU A 43 -16.88 7.81 32.73
C GLU A 43 -18.20 7.08 33.01
N ILE A 44 -18.13 5.86 33.57
CA ILE A 44 -19.28 5.20 34.18
C ILE A 44 -19.47 5.79 35.58
N SER A 45 -20.45 6.67 35.75
CA SER A 45 -20.88 7.15 37.07
C SER A 45 -22.03 6.29 37.58
N LEU A 46 -21.72 5.33 38.46
CA LEU A 46 -22.68 4.69 39.35
C LEU A 46 -23.05 5.68 40.47
N TRP A 47 -24.32 6.05 40.58
CA TRP A 47 -24.83 6.80 41.73
C TRP A 47 -25.30 5.84 42.82
N ASP A 48 -24.56 5.80 43.93
CA ASP A 48 -25.05 5.41 45.24
C ASP A 48 -25.38 6.68 46.03
N ASP A 49 -26.59 6.72 46.60
CA ASP A 49 -27.06 7.78 47.50
C ASP A 49 -26.26 7.78 48.83
N ASP A 50 -26.03 8.99 49.36
CA ASP A 50 -25.52 9.33 50.71
C ASP A 50 -23.99 9.29 51.02
N ALA A 51 -23.24 10.33 50.60
CA ALA A 51 -22.12 10.91 51.40
C ALA A 51 -21.63 12.30 50.88
N PRO A 52 -21.19 13.25 51.75
CA PRO A 52 -20.74 14.59 51.35
C PRO A 52 -19.24 14.64 50.94
N PRO A 53 -18.79 15.61 50.13
CA PRO A 53 -17.48 15.56 49.49
C PRO A 53 -16.36 16.12 50.39
N PRO A 54 -15.12 15.62 50.28
CA PRO A 54 -13.94 16.39 50.62
C PRO A 54 -13.11 16.76 49.39
N ASN A 55 -12.86 18.07 49.30
CA ASN A 55 -11.76 18.79 48.63
C ASN A 55 -10.89 18.08 47.58
N ALA A 56 -10.89 18.72 46.39
CA ALA A 56 -9.99 18.51 45.27
C ALA A 56 -8.50 18.59 45.65
N GLY A 57 -7.72 17.65 45.11
CA GLY A 57 -6.27 17.71 44.97
C GLY A 57 -5.87 16.92 43.73
N ILE A 58 -5.44 17.62 42.67
CA ILE A 58 -4.88 17.02 41.46
C ILE A 58 -3.43 16.63 41.78
N LEU A 59 -3.11 15.34 41.64
CA LEU A 59 -1.74 14.83 41.59
C LEU A 59 -1.46 14.42 40.14
N THR A 60 -0.69 15.24 39.42
CA THR A 60 -0.03 14.80 38.18
C THR A 60 1.35 14.25 38.55
N THR A 61 1.65 13.03 38.14
CA THR A 61 3.02 12.50 38.12
C THR A 61 3.42 12.28 36.67
N GLU A 62 4.28 13.16 36.15
CA GLU A 62 5.14 12.92 35.00
C GLU A 62 6.30 12.01 35.42
N VAL A 63 6.69 11.05 34.56
CA VAL A 63 8.10 10.59 34.42
C VAL A 63 8.36 10.16 32.97
N ASP A 64 9.02 11.05 32.24
CA ASP A 64 10.20 10.91 31.35
C ASP A 64 10.50 9.65 30.52
N ASP A 65 10.67 9.92 29.22
CA ASP A 65 11.76 9.59 28.30
C ASP A 65 12.36 8.17 28.26
N LYS A 66 12.29 7.56 27.07
CA LYS A 66 13.46 6.95 26.42
C LYS A 66 13.37 6.95 24.90
N ILE A 67 14.39 7.57 24.32
CA ILE A 67 14.80 7.64 22.91
C ILE A 67 15.53 6.34 22.53
N ASP A 68 15.38 5.89 21.28
CA ASP A 68 16.42 5.24 20.43
C ASP A 68 16.01 5.44 18.95
N SER A 69 16.50 6.50 18.28
CA SER A 69 17.51 6.52 17.18
C SER A 69 17.20 5.57 16.01
N TRP A 70 16.94 6.06 14.80
CA TRP A 70 17.99 6.49 13.86
C TRP A 70 17.69 7.79 13.09
N SER A 71 18.78 8.42 12.69
CA SER A 71 18.96 9.75 12.10
C SER A 71 19.33 9.66 10.62
N ASP A 72 18.72 10.47 9.75
CA ASP A 72 19.40 11.39 8.82
C ASP A 72 18.38 12.25 8.05
N THR A 73 18.16 13.51 8.47
CA THR A 73 18.79 14.75 7.96
C THR A 73 18.29 15.21 6.56
N VAL A 74 17.11 15.82 6.49
CA VAL A 74 16.72 16.73 5.41
C VAL A 74 17.15 18.15 5.77
N LYS A 75 18.00 18.77 4.95
CA LYS A 75 18.40 20.18 5.09
C LYS A 75 17.36 21.08 4.40
N TYR A 76 16.77 21.97 5.19
CA TYR A 76 15.94 23.09 4.72
C TYR A 76 16.80 24.36 4.73
N GLU A 77 16.90 25.08 3.61
CA GLU A 77 17.51 26.43 3.58
C GLU A 77 16.41 27.51 3.49
N PRO A 78 16.50 28.60 4.28
CA PRO A 78 15.60 29.73 4.15
C PRO A 78 16.18 30.85 3.27
N SER A 79 15.28 31.48 2.53
CA SER A 79 15.48 32.68 1.71
C SER A 79 15.78 33.93 2.55
N SER A 80 16.59 34.84 2.00
CA SER A 80 16.61 36.26 2.40
C SER A 80 17.13 37.15 1.27
N GLN A 81 16.32 38.15 0.92
CA GLN A 81 16.67 39.30 0.08
C GLN A 81 17.07 40.51 0.92
N ASP A 82 17.57 41.54 0.19
CA ASP A 82 17.74 42.98 0.51
C ASP A 82 19.11 43.41 1.11
N GLN A 83 19.89 44.41 0.63
CA GLN A 83 19.83 45.59 -0.30
C GLN A 83 21.29 46.17 -0.42
N PRO A 84 21.64 47.34 -1.01
CA PRO A 84 21.01 48.21 -2.05
C PRO A 84 21.97 48.59 -3.22
N GLY A 85 21.43 49.26 -4.24
CA GLY A 85 22.13 49.69 -5.46
C GLY A 85 22.81 51.07 -5.46
N VAL A 86 23.37 51.43 -6.62
CA VAL A 86 23.68 52.82 -7.04
C VAL A 86 23.50 52.92 -8.56
N ASP A 87 22.64 53.85 -8.97
CA ASP A 87 22.36 54.26 -10.34
C ASP A 87 23.54 54.95 -11.03
N THR A 88 23.61 54.86 -12.36
CA THR A 88 23.46 56.04 -13.24
C THR A 88 23.39 55.62 -14.71
N ALA A 89 22.25 55.91 -15.32
CA ALA A 89 22.02 55.90 -16.75
C ALA A 89 22.60 57.16 -17.41
N THR A 90 23.01 57.09 -18.68
CA THR A 90 22.59 58.07 -19.68
C THR A 90 22.81 57.57 -21.11
N GLN A 91 21.73 57.53 -21.87
CA GLN A 91 21.70 57.49 -23.34
C GLN A 91 22.12 58.85 -23.91
N SER A 92 22.71 58.88 -25.11
CA SER A 92 22.28 59.82 -26.17
C SER A 92 22.84 59.47 -27.54
N GLU A 93 22.04 59.86 -28.53
CA GLU A 93 22.09 59.51 -29.94
C GLU A 93 23.13 60.28 -30.76
N SER A 94 23.53 59.65 -31.87
CA SER A 94 23.79 60.19 -33.22
C SER A 94 23.99 61.70 -33.43
N THR A 95 25.11 62.09 -34.08
CA THR A 95 25.09 62.88 -35.34
C THR A 95 26.47 63.00 -36.01
N ASN A 96 26.52 62.49 -37.25
CA ASN A 96 27.18 62.95 -38.48
C ASN A 96 28.16 64.16 -38.44
N GLN A 97 29.38 63.99 -39.02
CA GLN A 97 29.84 64.75 -40.22
C GLN A 97 31.27 64.38 -40.72
N GLN A 98 31.28 63.67 -41.84
CA GLN A 98 32.08 63.79 -43.08
C GLN A 98 33.34 64.69 -43.16
N SER A 99 34.49 64.07 -43.50
CA SER A 99 35.53 64.48 -44.49
C SER A 99 36.78 63.61 -44.23
N GLY A 100 37.60 63.12 -45.15
CA GLY A 100 37.73 63.19 -46.60
C GLY A 100 39.16 62.72 -46.95
N ALA A 101 39.26 61.71 -47.81
CA ALA A 101 40.40 61.35 -48.66
C ALA A 101 41.67 60.64 -48.11
N ARG A 102 41.80 59.40 -48.62
CA ARG A 102 42.95 58.79 -49.34
C ARG A 102 44.07 58.08 -48.58
N GLU A 103 44.12 56.78 -48.89
CA GLU A 103 45.28 55.95 -49.25
C GLU A 103 46.30 55.65 -48.15
N GLN A 104 46.29 54.41 -47.66
CA GLN A 104 47.26 53.37 -48.05
C GLN A 104 46.96 52.08 -47.28
N ASP A 105 46.60 51.03 -48.01
CA ASP A 105 46.52 49.66 -47.52
C ASP A 105 47.92 49.15 -47.18
N ASP A 106 48.15 48.85 -45.91
CA ASP A 106 49.16 47.88 -45.47
C ASP A 106 48.64 47.18 -44.21
N SER A 107 47.64 46.33 -44.43
CA SER A 107 47.08 45.44 -43.40
C SER A 107 48.03 44.26 -43.22
N SER A 108 48.94 44.42 -42.27
CA SER A 108 49.64 43.32 -41.61
C SER A 108 48.61 42.52 -40.80
N SER A 109 48.18 41.41 -41.39
CA SER A 109 47.36 40.39 -40.76
C SER A 109 48.11 39.76 -39.59
N SER A 110 47.66 40.08 -38.38
CA SER A 110 47.97 39.33 -37.16
C SER A 110 47.34 37.94 -37.29
N SER A 111 48.14 36.99 -37.77
CA SER A 111 47.86 35.56 -37.78
C SER A 111 47.83 35.02 -36.35
N THR A 112 46.65 34.96 -35.74
CA THR A 112 46.35 33.88 -34.78
C THR A 112 46.00 32.64 -35.58
N GLN A 113 47.03 31.83 -35.84
CA GLN A 113 46.91 30.46 -36.32
C GLN A 113 46.07 29.68 -35.30
N SER A 114 44.80 29.40 -35.59
CA SER A 114 44.15 28.20 -35.05
C SER A 114 44.87 27.03 -35.70
N GLU A 115 45.59 26.22 -34.93
CA GLU A 115 46.21 24.97 -35.41
C GLU A 115 45.15 24.16 -36.20
N PRO A 116 45.29 23.99 -37.53
CA PRO A 116 44.33 23.25 -38.35
C PRO A 116 44.78 21.80 -38.52
N THR A 117 45.08 21.09 -37.42
CA THR A 117 45.88 19.85 -37.50
C THR A 117 45.23 18.57 -36.98
N TYR A 118 43.94 18.58 -36.69
CA TYR A 118 43.17 17.34 -36.69
C TYR A 118 41.95 17.53 -37.58
N GLN A 119 41.95 16.78 -38.69
CA GLN A 119 40.78 16.70 -39.55
C GLN A 119 39.68 15.99 -38.74
N ASP A 120 38.50 16.59 -38.72
CA ASP A 120 37.27 16.12 -38.10
C ASP A 120 36.22 16.40 -39.18
N THR A 121 35.82 15.33 -39.87
CA THR A 121 35.20 15.44 -41.19
C THR A 121 33.68 15.55 -41.11
N ASP A 122 33.04 14.96 -40.11
CA ASP A 122 31.62 15.12 -39.81
C ASP A 122 31.36 16.21 -38.75
N GLY A 123 32.34 16.54 -37.91
CA GLY A 123 32.24 17.65 -36.97
C GLY A 123 31.61 17.25 -35.63
N ASP A 124 31.62 15.95 -35.29
CA ASP A 124 31.11 15.45 -34.01
C ASP A 124 32.08 15.74 -32.84
N GLY A 125 33.33 16.12 -33.13
CA GLY A 125 34.34 16.44 -32.14
C GLY A 125 35.33 15.31 -31.82
N ILE A 126 35.23 14.17 -32.50
CA ILE A 126 36.29 13.16 -32.61
C ILE A 126 37.09 13.45 -33.90
N THR A 127 38.41 13.21 -33.86
CA THR A 127 39.25 13.44 -35.05
C THR A 127 39.23 12.23 -35.98
N ASP A 128 39.37 12.43 -37.29
CA ASP A 128 39.50 11.38 -38.33
C ASP A 128 40.55 10.30 -37.96
N SER A 129 41.57 10.65 -37.18
CA SER A 129 42.58 9.70 -36.69
C SER A 129 42.14 8.89 -35.47
N ASP A 130 41.41 9.51 -34.56
CA ASP A 130 40.90 8.87 -33.37
C ASP A 130 39.72 7.95 -33.73
N GLU A 131 38.85 8.38 -34.63
CA GLU A 131 37.75 7.56 -35.16
C GLU A 131 38.24 6.26 -35.80
N ARG A 132 39.28 6.34 -36.65
CA ARG A 132 39.95 5.15 -37.19
C ARG A 132 40.51 4.21 -36.11
N SER A 133 40.83 4.74 -34.93
CA SER A 133 41.35 3.95 -33.80
C SER A 133 40.22 3.34 -32.97
N LEU A 134 39.07 4.01 -32.91
CA LEU A 134 37.84 3.55 -32.23
C LEU A 134 37.04 2.58 -33.10
N GLY A 135 37.20 2.64 -34.42
CA GLY A 135 36.42 1.85 -35.37
C GLY A 135 35.19 2.57 -35.91
N THR A 136 35.02 3.85 -35.57
CA THR A 136 33.93 4.71 -36.05
C THR A 136 34.18 5.24 -37.48
N ASP A 137 33.15 5.74 -38.16
CA ASP A 137 33.23 6.30 -39.52
C ASP A 137 33.46 7.82 -39.49
N PRO A 138 34.61 8.33 -39.99
CA PRO A 138 34.92 9.78 -40.13
C PRO A 138 33.99 10.61 -41.02
N ARG A 139 32.78 10.18 -41.29
CA ARG A 139 31.79 10.90 -42.08
C ARG A 139 30.40 10.78 -41.48
N SER A 140 30.27 10.20 -40.30
CA SER A 140 29.02 9.95 -39.61
C SER A 140 29.20 10.36 -38.16
N GLU A 141 28.48 11.39 -37.72
CA GLU A 141 28.48 11.82 -36.32
C GLU A 141 27.95 10.72 -35.36
N ASP A 142 27.29 9.70 -35.91
CA ASP A 142 26.65 8.55 -35.25
C ASP A 142 26.93 7.34 -36.16
N THR A 143 27.87 6.49 -35.77
CA THR A 143 28.41 5.40 -36.61
C THR A 143 27.44 4.23 -36.74
N ASP A 144 26.76 3.84 -35.68
CA ASP A 144 25.86 2.69 -35.66
C ASP A 144 24.37 3.06 -35.89
N GLY A 145 24.05 4.35 -35.84
CA GLY A 145 22.75 4.91 -36.18
C GLY A 145 21.70 4.76 -35.09
N ASP A 146 22.12 4.62 -33.83
CA ASP A 146 21.24 4.36 -32.70
C ASP A 146 20.61 5.66 -32.10
N GLY A 147 21.11 6.82 -32.53
CA GLY A 147 20.68 8.15 -32.09
C GLY A 147 21.59 8.81 -31.05
N LEU A 148 22.69 8.19 -30.64
CA LEU A 148 23.78 8.79 -29.89
C LEU A 148 24.94 9.11 -30.82
N THR A 149 25.64 10.21 -30.54
CA THR A 149 26.80 10.60 -31.33
C THR A 149 28.05 9.89 -30.81
N ASP A 150 28.99 9.55 -31.68
CA ASP A 150 30.19 8.78 -31.31
C ASP A 150 30.96 9.47 -30.17
N ASN A 151 31.05 10.79 -30.21
CA ASN A 151 31.66 11.59 -29.13
C ASN A 151 30.98 11.42 -27.75
N ARG A 152 29.66 11.19 -27.72
CA ARG A 152 28.84 11.09 -26.51
C ARG A 152 29.12 9.74 -25.87
N GLU A 153 29.12 8.70 -26.68
CA GLU A 153 29.34 7.32 -26.27
C GLU A 153 30.80 7.05 -25.90
N GLN A 154 31.76 7.65 -26.61
CA GLN A 154 33.18 7.63 -26.21
C GLN A 154 33.37 8.12 -24.76
N SER A 155 32.57 9.09 -24.33
CA SER A 155 32.57 9.61 -22.96
C SER A 155 31.58 8.92 -22.02
N GLY A 156 30.73 8.05 -22.56
CA GLY A 156 29.64 7.34 -21.91
C GLY A 156 29.95 5.86 -21.66
N PRO A 157 28.92 5.08 -21.29
CA PRO A 157 29.08 3.66 -20.96
C PRO A 157 28.91 2.71 -22.16
N THR A 158 28.47 3.21 -23.31
CA THR A 158 28.10 2.44 -24.52
C THR A 158 29.23 2.40 -25.56
N ASP A 159 29.18 1.46 -26.51
CA ASP A 159 30.16 1.35 -27.59
C ASP A 159 29.63 2.02 -28.87
N PRO A 160 30.29 3.06 -29.41
CA PRO A 160 29.82 3.82 -30.58
C PRO A 160 29.76 3.03 -31.90
N THR A 161 30.02 1.73 -31.85
CA THR A 161 29.93 0.82 -33.00
C THR A 161 28.87 -0.27 -32.80
N MET A 162 28.11 -0.21 -31.70
CA MET A 162 27.12 -1.18 -31.29
C MET A 162 25.86 -0.48 -30.78
N SER A 163 24.82 -0.50 -31.61
CA SER A 163 23.57 0.22 -31.34
C SER A 163 22.76 -0.25 -30.13
N ASP A 164 23.14 -1.35 -29.49
CA ASP A 164 22.40 -2.06 -28.43
C ASP A 164 23.45 -2.80 -27.58
N SER A 165 23.88 -2.15 -26.51
CA SER A 165 25.06 -2.49 -25.71
C SER A 165 24.81 -3.65 -24.75
N ASP A 166 23.58 -3.86 -24.27
CA ASP A 166 23.22 -4.98 -23.39
C ASP A 166 22.44 -6.11 -24.08
N GLY A 167 21.97 -5.87 -25.31
CA GLY A 167 21.35 -6.87 -26.17
C GLY A 167 19.92 -7.21 -25.78
N ASP A 168 19.21 -6.32 -25.09
CA ASP A 168 17.82 -6.51 -24.68
C ASP A 168 16.82 -6.24 -25.83
N GLY A 169 17.27 -5.56 -26.88
CA GLY A 169 16.50 -5.22 -28.08
C GLY A 169 16.02 -3.78 -28.15
N LEU A 170 16.29 -2.94 -27.15
CA LEU A 170 16.29 -1.48 -27.27
C LEU A 170 17.65 -0.99 -27.76
N SER A 171 17.66 0.19 -28.38
CA SER A 171 18.93 0.81 -28.77
C SER A 171 19.39 1.76 -27.68
N ASP A 172 20.71 1.92 -27.50
CA ASP A 172 21.26 2.74 -26.41
C ASP A 172 20.71 4.18 -26.48
N GLY A 173 20.59 4.71 -27.70
CA GLY A 173 19.94 5.99 -27.95
C GLY A 173 18.46 6.04 -27.62
N SER A 174 17.70 4.96 -27.81
CA SER A 174 16.28 4.89 -27.43
C SER A 174 16.12 4.90 -25.91
N GLU A 175 16.91 4.08 -25.23
CA GLU A 175 16.93 3.96 -23.77
C GLU A 175 17.23 5.31 -23.12
N VAL A 176 18.35 5.93 -23.51
CA VAL A 176 18.79 7.18 -22.88
C VAL A 176 17.90 8.37 -23.24
N ASN A 177 17.40 8.46 -24.47
CA ASN A 177 16.65 9.64 -24.91
C ASN A 177 15.13 9.55 -24.67
N SER A 178 14.57 8.34 -24.58
CA SER A 178 13.11 8.14 -24.57
C SER A 178 12.59 7.42 -23.33
N HIS A 179 13.29 6.38 -22.87
CA HIS A 179 12.78 5.48 -21.81
C HIS A 179 13.38 5.77 -20.43
N GLY A 180 14.57 6.39 -20.38
CA GLY A 180 15.27 6.66 -19.12
C GLY A 180 15.87 5.43 -18.47
N THR A 181 15.98 4.34 -19.22
CA THR A 181 16.61 3.07 -18.82
C THR A 181 18.13 3.15 -18.95
N ASN A 182 18.81 2.14 -18.41
CA ASN A 182 20.26 2.04 -18.42
C ASN A 182 20.73 1.19 -19.61
N PRO A 183 21.40 1.77 -20.62
CA PRO A 183 21.79 1.09 -21.87
C PRO A 183 22.89 0.04 -21.72
N THR A 184 23.18 -0.38 -20.51
CA THR A 184 24.15 -1.44 -20.22
C THR A 184 23.57 -2.49 -19.27
N SER A 185 22.26 -2.46 -19.05
CA SER A 185 21.51 -3.32 -18.17
C SER A 185 20.17 -3.64 -18.81
N ALA A 186 20.06 -4.86 -19.35
CA ALA A 186 18.86 -5.33 -20.04
C ALA A 186 17.57 -5.31 -19.20
N ASP A 187 17.69 -5.07 -17.89
CA ASP A 187 16.65 -4.95 -16.87
C ASP A 187 17.13 -3.84 -15.93
N SER A 188 16.53 -2.66 -16.04
CA SER A 188 17.02 -1.43 -15.41
C SER A 188 16.61 -1.28 -13.95
N ASP A 189 15.45 -1.79 -13.57
CA ASP A 189 14.94 -1.72 -12.20
C ASP A 189 15.10 -3.03 -11.41
N GLY A 190 15.43 -4.12 -12.08
CA GLY A 190 15.83 -5.40 -11.49
C GLY A 190 14.66 -6.27 -11.05
N ASP A 191 13.49 -6.12 -11.67
CA ASP A 191 12.28 -6.89 -11.35
C ASP A 191 12.22 -8.26 -12.06
N GLY A 192 13.11 -8.50 -13.03
CA GLY A 192 13.19 -9.72 -13.81
C GLY A 192 12.54 -9.66 -15.20
N LEU A 193 11.95 -8.54 -15.59
CA LEU A 193 11.53 -8.22 -16.95
C LEU A 193 12.63 -7.43 -17.66
N THR A 194 12.71 -7.55 -18.99
CA THR A 194 13.68 -6.73 -19.75
C THR A 194 13.06 -5.40 -20.11
N ASP A 195 13.86 -4.34 -20.18
CA ASP A 195 13.38 -2.99 -20.50
C ASP A 195 12.59 -2.99 -21.83
N SER A 196 13.10 -3.70 -22.84
CA SER A 196 12.41 -3.89 -24.12
C SER A 196 11.04 -4.56 -24.02
N ALA A 197 10.87 -5.49 -23.09
CA ALA A 197 9.62 -6.22 -22.86
C ALA A 197 8.59 -5.28 -22.24
N GLU A 198 8.99 -4.49 -21.25
CA GLU A 198 8.14 -3.56 -20.53
C GLU A 198 7.76 -2.34 -21.37
N VAL A 199 8.70 -1.79 -22.15
CA VAL A 199 8.40 -0.75 -23.15
C VAL A 199 7.33 -1.22 -24.16
N SER A 200 7.32 -2.52 -24.47
CA SER A 200 6.29 -3.13 -25.32
C SER A 200 5.02 -3.56 -24.57
N GLY A 201 5.11 -3.62 -23.25
CA GLY A 201 4.12 -4.10 -22.30
C GLY A 201 3.39 -2.97 -21.56
N PRO A 202 2.67 -3.32 -20.49
CA PRO A 202 1.90 -2.36 -19.69
C PRO A 202 2.69 -1.74 -18.53
N THR A 203 3.83 -2.32 -18.16
CA THR A 203 4.66 -1.96 -17.01
C THR A 203 5.65 -0.84 -17.32
N ASN A 204 6.34 -0.33 -16.30
CA ASN A 204 7.30 0.75 -16.44
C ASN A 204 8.73 0.25 -16.19
N PRO A 205 9.65 0.31 -17.18
CA PRO A 205 11.02 -0.25 -17.11
C PRO A 205 11.98 0.45 -16.15
N THR A 206 11.48 1.31 -15.29
CA THR A 206 12.26 2.04 -14.29
C THR A 206 11.62 1.95 -12.90
N MET A 207 10.58 1.12 -12.76
CA MET A 207 9.82 0.89 -11.55
C MET A 207 9.53 -0.60 -11.43
N SER A 208 10.24 -1.26 -10.51
CA SER A 208 10.12 -2.71 -10.31
C SER A 208 8.75 -3.20 -9.82
N ASP A 209 7.81 -2.30 -9.55
CA ASP A 209 6.48 -2.52 -8.99
C ASP A 209 5.62 -1.35 -9.48
N THR A 210 4.89 -1.59 -10.58
CA THR A 210 4.24 -0.55 -11.38
C THR A 210 2.98 -0.01 -10.69
N ASP A 211 2.22 -0.85 -9.99
CA ASP A 211 1.01 -0.43 -9.27
C ASP A 211 1.23 -0.15 -7.77
N GLY A 212 2.37 -0.55 -7.22
CA GLY A 212 2.83 -0.24 -5.88
C GLY A 212 2.19 -1.09 -4.80
N ASP A 213 1.79 -2.33 -5.11
CA ASP A 213 1.09 -3.22 -4.21
C ASP A 213 2.01 -4.07 -3.31
N GLY A 214 3.31 -4.07 -3.61
CA GLY A 214 4.36 -4.79 -2.90
C GLY A 214 4.84 -6.08 -3.56
N LEU A 215 4.29 -6.47 -4.70
CA LEU A 215 4.76 -7.53 -5.58
C LEU A 215 5.45 -6.88 -6.80
N SER A 216 6.57 -7.42 -7.27
CA SER A 216 7.26 -6.84 -8.43
C SER A 216 6.64 -7.32 -9.74
N ASP A 217 6.68 -6.53 -10.81
CA ASP A 217 5.97 -6.87 -12.05
C ASP A 217 6.42 -8.23 -12.64
N GLY A 218 7.72 -8.55 -12.52
CA GLY A 218 8.25 -9.87 -12.83
C GLY A 218 7.73 -11.01 -11.95
N ASP A 219 7.50 -10.77 -10.65
CA ASP A 219 6.93 -11.75 -9.73
C ASP A 219 5.42 -11.91 -9.98
N GLU A 220 4.70 -10.84 -10.31
CA GLU A 220 3.29 -10.87 -10.72
C GLU A 220 3.09 -11.70 -11.98
N GLN A 221 3.94 -11.55 -12.99
CA GLN A 221 3.92 -12.41 -14.17
C GLN A 221 4.07 -13.90 -13.80
N SER A 222 4.81 -14.21 -12.72
CA SER A 222 5.02 -15.58 -12.27
C SER A 222 3.83 -16.16 -11.49
N HIS A 223 3.10 -15.31 -10.75
CA HIS A 223 1.87 -15.68 -10.05
C HIS A 223 0.64 -15.62 -10.96
N GLY A 224 0.74 -14.92 -12.09
CA GLY A 224 -0.35 -14.74 -13.05
C GLY A 224 -1.27 -13.56 -12.74
N SER A 225 -0.91 -12.72 -11.78
CA SER A 225 -1.60 -11.47 -11.46
C SER A 225 -1.29 -10.38 -12.50
N ASP A 226 -2.05 -9.27 -12.46
CA ASP A 226 -1.97 -8.17 -13.43
C ASP A 226 -1.10 -7.03 -12.89
N PRO A 227 0.10 -6.78 -13.47
CA PRO A 227 1.11 -5.87 -12.92
C PRO A 227 0.80 -4.38 -12.99
N VAL A 228 -0.45 -4.04 -13.26
CA VAL A 228 -0.95 -2.67 -13.24
C VAL A 228 -2.23 -2.55 -12.41
N MET A 229 -2.57 -3.60 -11.65
CA MET A 229 -3.74 -3.71 -10.81
C MET A 229 -3.38 -4.34 -9.47
N ALA A 230 -3.25 -3.49 -8.45
CA ALA A 230 -2.82 -3.85 -7.11
C ALA A 230 -3.69 -4.88 -6.37
N ASP A 231 -4.78 -5.37 -6.96
CA ASP A 231 -5.75 -6.33 -6.42
C ASP A 231 -6.43 -6.97 -7.64
N SER A 232 -5.81 -8.03 -8.14
CA SER A 232 -6.09 -8.64 -9.44
C SER A 232 -7.40 -9.39 -9.48
N ASP A 233 -7.79 -10.01 -8.37
CA ASP A 233 -9.04 -10.75 -8.26
C ASP A 233 -10.18 -9.95 -7.63
N THR A 234 -9.91 -8.78 -7.07
CA THR A 234 -10.86 -7.82 -6.52
C THR A 234 -11.57 -8.26 -5.24
N ASP A 235 -10.91 -9.08 -4.42
CA ASP A 235 -11.42 -9.54 -3.13
C ASP A 235 -11.15 -8.55 -1.97
N GLY A 236 -10.30 -7.54 -2.20
CA GLY A 236 -9.94 -6.50 -1.24
C GLY A 236 -8.59 -6.70 -0.53
N LEU A 237 -7.84 -7.75 -0.85
CA LEU A 237 -6.40 -7.85 -0.58
C LEU A 237 -5.59 -7.43 -1.80
N THR A 238 -4.36 -7.00 -1.57
CA THR A 238 -3.46 -6.71 -2.68
C THR A 238 -2.69 -7.97 -3.06
N ASP A 239 -2.29 -8.12 -4.32
CA ASP A 239 -1.60 -9.33 -4.80
C ASP A 239 -0.32 -9.60 -3.97
N GLY A 240 0.44 -8.56 -3.68
CA GLY A 240 1.61 -8.63 -2.78
C GLY A 240 1.26 -9.03 -1.35
N ARG A 241 0.07 -8.68 -0.86
CA ARG A 241 -0.41 -9.12 0.47
C ARG A 241 -0.84 -10.58 0.42
N GLU A 242 -1.54 -11.01 -0.62
CA GLU A 242 -1.99 -12.38 -0.80
C GLU A 242 -0.82 -13.36 -0.87
N VAL A 243 0.17 -13.08 -1.72
CA VAL A 243 1.41 -13.87 -1.79
C VAL A 243 2.12 -13.95 -0.43
N SER A 244 2.06 -12.89 0.39
CA SER A 244 2.66 -12.89 1.73
C SER A 244 1.88 -13.74 2.75
N LEU A 245 0.57 -13.90 2.55
CA LEU A 245 -0.31 -14.74 3.36
C LEU A 245 -0.32 -16.19 2.87
N GLY A 246 0.10 -16.43 1.63
CA GLY A 246 0.11 -17.75 1.00
C GLY A 246 -1.17 -18.07 0.23
N THR A 247 -2.00 -17.06 -0.04
CA THR A 247 -3.18 -17.14 -0.91
C THR A 247 -2.80 -16.92 -2.38
N ASP A 248 -3.72 -17.21 -3.30
CA ASP A 248 -3.51 -17.06 -4.75
C ASP A 248 -4.09 -15.72 -5.23
N PRO A 249 -3.25 -14.77 -5.71
CA PRO A 249 -3.67 -13.41 -6.09
C PRO A 249 -4.62 -13.32 -7.29
N THR A 250 -5.02 -14.46 -7.84
CA THR A 250 -5.97 -14.55 -8.95
C THR A 250 -7.26 -15.28 -8.58
N ASN A 251 -7.44 -15.59 -7.29
CA ASN A 251 -8.53 -16.41 -6.80
C ASN A 251 -9.04 -15.93 -5.42
N MET A 252 -10.20 -15.25 -5.45
CA MET A 252 -10.80 -14.60 -4.30
C MET A 252 -11.04 -15.49 -3.06
N ASP A 253 -10.98 -16.81 -3.17
CA ASP A 253 -11.32 -17.80 -2.13
C ASP A 253 -10.34 -18.98 -2.28
N SER A 254 -9.20 -18.87 -1.60
CA SER A 254 -8.02 -19.72 -1.79
C SER A 254 -8.21 -21.14 -1.28
N ASP A 255 -8.95 -21.33 -0.18
CA ASP A 255 -9.20 -22.63 0.41
C ASP A 255 -10.53 -23.27 -0.04
N GLY A 256 -11.44 -22.48 -0.60
CA GLY A 256 -12.70 -22.91 -1.20
C GLY A 256 -13.82 -23.15 -0.20
N ASP A 257 -13.79 -22.53 0.98
CA ASP A 257 -14.84 -22.67 2.00
C ASP A 257 -16.08 -21.78 1.72
N GLY A 258 -15.93 -20.75 0.88
CA GLY A 258 -16.98 -19.83 0.47
C GLY A 258 -16.95 -18.45 1.14
N LEU A 259 -15.94 -18.15 1.95
CA LEU A 259 -15.50 -16.80 2.32
C LEU A 259 -14.41 -16.36 1.35
N SER A 260 -14.27 -15.05 1.12
CA SER A 260 -13.13 -14.56 0.32
C SER A 260 -11.93 -14.28 1.21
N ASP A 261 -10.71 -14.44 0.69
CA ASP A 261 -9.48 -14.24 1.47
C ASP A 261 -9.47 -12.84 2.11
N GLY A 262 -9.96 -11.83 1.38
CA GLY A 262 -10.18 -10.49 1.87
C GLY A 262 -11.22 -10.34 2.97
N ASP A 263 -12.34 -11.08 2.94
CA ASP A 263 -13.35 -11.07 4.00
C ASP A 263 -12.79 -11.73 5.27
N GLU A 264 -12.09 -12.85 5.10
CA GLU A 264 -11.44 -13.60 6.16
C GLU A 264 -10.38 -12.77 6.88
N VAL A 265 -9.51 -12.09 6.14
CA VAL A 265 -8.41 -11.32 6.73
C VAL A 265 -8.89 -9.98 7.30
N ASN A 266 -9.80 -9.28 6.64
CA ASN A 266 -10.15 -7.90 7.02
C ASN A 266 -11.31 -7.82 8.01
N ASP A 267 -12.27 -8.74 7.95
CA ASP A 267 -13.53 -8.63 8.69
C ASP A 267 -13.73 -9.77 9.71
N ILE A 268 -13.36 -11.01 9.39
CA ILE A 268 -13.70 -12.20 10.21
C ILE A 268 -12.55 -12.58 11.15
N GLY A 269 -11.31 -12.58 10.66
CA GLY A 269 -10.11 -12.95 11.41
C GLY A 269 -9.72 -14.44 11.33
N THR A 270 -10.16 -15.15 10.29
CA THR A 270 -9.83 -16.55 9.98
C THR A 270 -8.54 -16.68 9.16
N ASP A 271 -8.03 -17.91 9.00
CA ASP A 271 -6.88 -18.22 8.15
C ASP A 271 -7.36 -18.53 6.72
N PRO A 272 -7.09 -17.66 5.72
CA PRO A 272 -7.62 -17.81 4.36
C PRO A 272 -7.03 -18.97 3.55
N THR A 273 -6.23 -19.81 4.21
CA THR A 273 -5.67 -21.03 3.62
C THR A 273 -6.21 -22.30 4.28
N ALA A 274 -7.16 -22.17 5.19
CA ALA A 274 -7.70 -23.25 6.01
C ALA A 274 -9.22 -23.15 6.15
N VAL A 275 -9.92 -24.06 5.47
CA VAL A 275 -11.40 -24.15 5.45
C VAL A 275 -12.09 -24.26 6.81
N ASP A 276 -11.33 -24.45 7.89
CA ASP A 276 -11.74 -24.68 9.28
C ASP A 276 -10.57 -24.19 10.15
N THR A 277 -10.65 -22.93 10.57
CA THR A 277 -9.56 -22.19 11.20
C THR A 277 -9.19 -22.73 12.57
N ASP A 278 -10.19 -23.10 13.37
CA ASP A 278 -9.96 -23.60 14.73
C ASP A 278 -9.83 -25.14 14.81
N GLY A 279 -10.23 -25.85 13.77
CA GLY A 279 -10.07 -27.29 13.62
C GLY A 279 -11.10 -28.13 14.38
N ASP A 280 -12.26 -27.55 14.74
CA ASP A 280 -13.31 -28.26 15.46
C ASP A 280 -14.13 -29.19 14.55
N GLY A 281 -14.11 -28.96 13.23
CA GLY A 281 -14.82 -29.70 12.20
C GLY A 281 -16.01 -28.98 11.54
N LEU A 282 -16.30 -27.72 11.90
CA LEU A 282 -17.15 -26.80 11.16
C LEU A 282 -16.30 -25.94 10.23
N GLU A 283 -16.81 -25.69 9.02
CA GLU A 283 -16.13 -24.80 8.07
C GLU A 283 -16.43 -23.33 8.45
N ASP A 284 -15.45 -22.43 8.31
CA ASP A 284 -15.56 -21.03 8.77
C ASP A 284 -16.78 -20.32 8.15
N HIS A 285 -17.03 -20.55 6.86
CA HIS A 285 -18.23 -20.08 6.17
C HIS A 285 -19.53 -20.54 6.86
N ALA A 286 -19.60 -21.81 7.29
CA ALA A 286 -20.78 -22.37 7.94
C ALA A 286 -21.00 -21.80 9.33
N GLU A 287 -19.91 -21.57 10.07
CA GLU A 287 -19.94 -20.92 11.37
C GLU A 287 -20.48 -19.51 11.28
N VAL A 288 -19.96 -18.70 10.36
CA VAL A 288 -20.39 -17.31 10.19
C VAL A 288 -21.83 -17.21 9.68
N THR A 289 -22.23 -18.05 8.72
CA THR A 289 -23.49 -17.88 7.99
C THR A 289 -24.67 -18.73 8.47
N ILE A 290 -24.41 -19.89 9.09
CA ILE A 290 -25.44 -20.86 9.49
C ILE A 290 -25.55 -20.95 11.01
N HIS A 291 -24.43 -21.13 11.70
CA HIS A 291 -24.40 -21.43 13.14
C HIS A 291 -24.26 -20.19 14.02
N ASN A 292 -23.71 -19.11 13.48
CA ASN A 292 -23.36 -17.88 14.18
C ASN A 292 -22.39 -18.11 15.36
N THR A 293 -21.53 -19.13 15.23
CA THR A 293 -20.40 -19.42 16.12
C THR A 293 -19.18 -18.56 15.77
N ASP A 294 -18.17 -18.57 16.64
CA ASP A 294 -16.90 -17.89 16.42
C ASP A 294 -15.90 -18.85 15.76
N PRO A 295 -15.55 -18.66 14.47
CA PRO A 295 -14.71 -19.61 13.72
C PRO A 295 -13.25 -19.68 14.15
N THR A 296 -12.90 -18.95 15.22
CA THR A 296 -11.57 -18.97 15.81
C THR A 296 -11.54 -19.68 17.16
N GLN A 297 -12.65 -20.31 17.56
CA GLN A 297 -12.85 -20.93 18.86
C GLN A 297 -13.65 -22.23 18.77
N GLU A 298 -12.98 -23.37 18.98
CA GLU A 298 -13.61 -24.71 18.92
C GLU A 298 -14.88 -24.88 19.80
N ASP A 299 -15.08 -24.01 20.79
CA ASP A 299 -16.19 -24.00 21.75
C ASP A 299 -16.57 -22.53 22.02
N THR A 300 -17.60 -22.05 21.32
CA THR A 300 -17.97 -20.64 21.26
C THR A 300 -18.48 -20.12 22.60
N ASP A 301 -19.29 -20.89 23.31
CA ASP A 301 -19.91 -20.47 24.57
C ASP A 301 -19.12 -20.90 25.82
N ARG A 302 -18.13 -21.77 25.64
CA ARG A 302 -17.13 -22.22 26.62
C ARG A 302 -17.72 -23.09 27.73
N ASP A 303 -18.71 -23.91 27.42
CA ASP A 303 -19.26 -24.89 28.35
C ASP A 303 -18.48 -26.22 28.40
N GLY A 304 -17.63 -26.48 27.39
CA GLY A 304 -16.82 -27.68 27.26
C GLY A 304 -17.31 -28.67 26.19
N LEU A 305 -18.35 -28.37 25.44
CA LEU A 305 -18.71 -29.01 24.17
C LEU A 305 -18.16 -28.18 23.01
N VAL A 306 -17.59 -28.86 22.01
CA VAL A 306 -17.18 -28.17 20.78
C VAL A 306 -18.37 -27.93 19.87
N ASP A 307 -18.37 -26.84 19.12
CA ASP A 307 -19.52 -26.36 18.35
C ASP A 307 -20.02 -27.42 17.36
N THR A 308 -19.09 -28.10 16.65
CA THR A 308 -19.38 -29.24 15.77
C THR A 308 -20.20 -30.31 16.49
N ARG A 309 -19.83 -30.66 17.73
CA ARG A 309 -20.50 -31.72 18.50
C ARG A 309 -21.90 -31.30 18.92
N GLU A 310 -22.07 -30.03 19.23
CA GLU A 310 -23.36 -29.49 19.62
C GLU A 310 -24.38 -29.57 18.50
N VAL A 311 -23.97 -29.12 17.31
CA VAL A 311 -24.85 -29.08 16.14
C VAL A 311 -25.12 -30.46 15.54
N SER A 312 -24.18 -31.41 15.66
CA SER A 312 -24.26 -32.72 14.99
C SER A 312 -24.72 -33.88 15.87
N ASP A 313 -24.36 -33.89 17.15
CA ASP A 313 -24.54 -35.05 18.04
C ASP A 313 -25.52 -34.81 19.18
N THR A 314 -25.37 -33.71 19.94
CA THR A 314 -26.19 -33.45 21.14
C THR A 314 -27.47 -32.70 20.82
N GLY A 315 -27.47 -31.86 19.77
CA GLY A 315 -28.58 -30.99 19.43
C GLY A 315 -28.74 -29.80 20.38
N THR A 316 -27.66 -29.45 21.09
CA THR A 316 -27.55 -28.26 21.94
C THR A 316 -27.27 -27.03 21.09
N ASN A 317 -27.34 -25.85 21.69
CA ASN A 317 -27.11 -24.59 21.03
C ASN A 317 -25.71 -24.07 21.38
N PRO A 318 -24.78 -23.97 20.42
CA PRO A 318 -23.38 -23.59 20.67
C PRO A 318 -23.16 -22.14 21.10
N LEU A 319 -24.25 -21.40 21.30
CA LEU A 319 -24.25 -20.03 21.80
C LEU A 319 -24.81 -19.94 23.23
N GLN A 320 -25.13 -21.07 23.85
CA GLN A 320 -25.79 -21.17 25.15
C GLN A 320 -25.24 -22.34 25.97
N VAL A 321 -24.43 -21.97 26.96
CA VAL A 321 -23.89 -22.86 28.00
C VAL A 321 -24.92 -23.80 28.67
N ASP A 322 -26.21 -23.44 28.63
CA ASP A 322 -27.34 -24.22 29.15
C ASP A 322 -28.52 -24.06 28.17
N THR A 323 -28.69 -25.04 27.28
CA THR A 323 -29.64 -24.98 26.15
C THR A 323 -31.10 -24.92 26.62
N ASP A 324 -31.42 -25.60 27.72
CA ASP A 324 -32.80 -25.73 28.18
C ASP A 324 -33.18 -24.78 29.34
N GLY A 325 -32.18 -24.15 29.94
CA GLY A 325 -32.29 -23.13 30.98
C GLY A 325 -32.65 -23.68 32.36
N ASP A 326 -32.35 -24.95 32.65
CA ASP A 326 -32.66 -25.57 33.94
C ASP A 326 -31.59 -25.35 35.03
N GLY A 327 -30.42 -24.83 34.64
CA GLY A 327 -29.29 -24.50 35.50
C GLY A 327 -28.16 -25.54 35.53
N TYR A 328 -28.16 -26.53 34.65
CA TYR A 328 -27.02 -27.41 34.38
C TYR A 328 -26.43 -27.09 33.00
N GLU A 329 -25.10 -27.12 32.89
CA GLU A 329 -24.42 -26.84 31.63
C GLU A 329 -24.52 -28.06 30.69
N ASP A 330 -24.64 -27.83 29.38
CA ASP A 330 -24.90 -28.92 28.42
C ASP A 330 -23.78 -29.97 28.45
N ALA A 331 -22.52 -29.53 28.52
CA ALA A 331 -21.37 -30.41 28.70
C ALA A 331 -21.46 -31.29 29.95
N GLU A 332 -21.93 -30.72 31.07
CA GLU A 332 -22.09 -31.46 32.33
C GLU A 332 -23.19 -32.50 32.21
N GLU A 333 -24.30 -32.17 31.57
CA GLU A 333 -25.41 -33.08 31.34
C GLU A 333 -25.01 -34.26 30.45
N VAL A 334 -24.28 -33.98 29.37
CA VAL A 334 -23.74 -34.99 28.47
C VAL A 334 -22.80 -35.94 29.22
N ASP A 335 -21.90 -35.42 30.06
CA ASP A 335 -20.99 -36.22 30.89
C ASP A 335 -21.73 -37.08 31.95
N LEU A 336 -22.85 -36.58 32.45
CA LEU A 336 -23.72 -37.30 33.39
C LEU A 336 -24.72 -38.24 32.69
N GLY A 337 -24.82 -38.16 31.36
CA GLY A 337 -25.78 -38.93 30.56
C GLY A 337 -27.24 -38.51 30.76
N THR A 338 -27.49 -37.26 31.16
CA THR A 338 -28.81 -36.63 31.12
C THR A 338 -29.05 -36.02 29.72
N ASP A 339 -30.26 -35.50 29.48
CA ASP A 339 -30.64 -34.95 28.18
C ASP A 339 -30.43 -33.42 28.22
N PRO A 340 -29.39 -32.88 27.55
CA PRO A 340 -29.05 -31.45 27.63
C PRO A 340 -30.07 -30.53 26.94
N THR A 341 -31.10 -31.10 26.31
CA THR A 341 -32.12 -30.34 25.58
C THR A 341 -33.48 -30.31 26.30
N ALA A 342 -33.56 -30.88 27.50
CA ALA A 342 -34.81 -31.06 28.22
C ALA A 342 -34.64 -31.05 29.74
N PRO A 343 -35.39 -30.19 30.48
CA PRO A 343 -35.08 -29.90 31.88
C PRO A 343 -34.91 -31.14 32.74
N THR A 344 -33.71 -31.30 33.28
CA THR A 344 -33.32 -32.37 34.17
C THR A 344 -33.88 -32.15 35.57
N GLY A 345 -34.65 -33.13 36.03
CA GLY A 345 -35.13 -33.14 37.41
C GLY A 345 -33.96 -33.22 38.39
N VAL A 346 -33.97 -32.38 39.44
CA VAL A 346 -32.94 -32.36 40.49
C VAL A 346 -32.58 -33.75 41.03
N THR A 347 -33.56 -34.66 41.12
CA THR A 347 -33.34 -36.03 41.59
C THR A 347 -32.56 -36.90 40.60
N ASP A 348 -32.77 -36.68 39.31
CA ASP A 348 -32.17 -37.49 38.24
C ASP A 348 -30.71 -37.06 38.05
N TYR A 349 -30.43 -35.76 38.06
CA TYR A 349 -29.07 -35.22 38.09
C TYR A 349 -28.23 -35.77 39.26
N TRP A 350 -28.73 -35.67 40.51
CA TRP A 350 -27.99 -36.16 41.68
C TRP A 350 -27.83 -37.69 41.69
N LEU A 351 -28.76 -38.43 41.09
CA LEU A 351 -28.64 -39.87 40.94
C LEU A 351 -27.52 -40.21 39.95
N SER A 352 -27.44 -39.53 38.81
CA SER A 352 -26.38 -39.69 37.81
C SER A 352 -25.00 -39.34 38.38
N ARG A 353 -24.87 -38.19 39.05
CA ARG A 353 -23.64 -37.79 39.78
C ARG A 353 -23.18 -38.87 40.77
N LEU A 354 -24.10 -39.41 41.58
CA LEU A 354 -23.77 -40.43 42.57
C LEU A 354 -23.34 -41.76 41.91
N LEU A 355 -24.01 -42.16 40.84
CA LEU A 355 -23.69 -43.38 40.10
C LEU A 355 -22.29 -43.29 39.48
N ASN A 356 -21.95 -42.17 38.84
CA ASN A 356 -20.62 -41.93 38.29
C ASN A 356 -19.54 -41.94 39.39
N ALA A 357 -19.81 -41.34 40.55
CA ALA A 357 -18.85 -41.32 41.68
C ALA A 357 -18.61 -42.70 42.33
N ILE A 358 -19.54 -43.65 42.21
CA ILE A 358 -19.39 -45.02 42.75
C ILE A 358 -18.77 -45.98 41.73
N GLY A 359 -18.80 -45.62 40.44
CA GLY A 359 -18.31 -46.44 39.31
C GLY A 359 -16.83 -46.27 38.94
N ALA A 360 -16.15 -45.21 39.43
CA ALA A 360 -14.72 -44.94 39.24
C ALA A 360 -13.85 -45.51 40.37
#